data_AF-A0A453EHV3-F1
#
_entry.id   AF-A0A453EHV3-F1
#
_cell.length_a   1.000
_cell.length_b   1.000
_cell.length_c   1.000
_cell.angle_alpha   90.00
_cell.angle_beta   90.00
_cell.angle_gamma   90.00
#
_symmetry.space_group_name_H-M   'P 1'
#
loop_
_entity.id
_entity.type
_entity.pdbx_description
1 polymer ?
#
loop_
_entity_poly.entity_id
_entity_poly.type
_entity_poly.pdbx_seq_one_letter_code
_entity_poly.pdbx_strand_id
1 'polypeptide(L)'
;KTKAKAIPTKRSPLKPPPTPLTPPPQPRNPNQTPQRHTMASAYDREDGLAPPQPHGGGPADAYDPNYVPDSVKTFVVHLYRHIRDKNVYEIHQMYEGGFQRLSDRLFRDTPWPSAEAVAPYCDGDHVFLLLYRELWYRHAYARLSPLTASHRSESWNNYCDLFSVVLHGVVNMQLPNQWLWDMVDEFVYQFQSFCQYRAKLKNKTEDELQQLKQFDKAWNVYGVLNYLQALVEKSMIAQILEREKEGLESFTATDGYDYQGGSNVLKVLGYYSMIGLLRIHCLLGDYHTGLKCLAPINLNQQGVYTIVIGSHISTIYHYGFANLMMRRGMLMLPRNSTKFCFIL
;
A
#
# COMPACT_ATOMS: atom_id res chain seq x y z
N LYS A 1 -13.70 15.33 -78.61
CA LYS A 1 -14.74 16.33 -78.27
C LYS A 1 -15.53 15.75 -77.11
N THR A 2 -15.63 16.26 -75.88
CA THR A 2 -15.18 17.48 -75.22
C THR A 2 -15.29 17.20 -73.71
N LYS A 3 -14.44 17.84 -72.91
CA LYS A 3 -14.31 17.73 -71.44
C LYS A 3 -15.54 18.32 -70.70
N ALA A 4 -15.80 17.82 -69.50
CA ALA A 4 -16.19 18.59 -68.29
C ALA A 4 -16.23 17.62 -67.09
N LYS A 5 -15.11 17.31 -66.42
CA LYS A 5 -14.57 17.99 -65.21
C LYS A 5 -15.66 18.54 -64.27
N ALA A 6 -16.03 17.73 -63.27
CA ALA A 6 -16.74 18.17 -62.09
C ALA A 6 -15.79 19.01 -61.19
N ILE A 7 -16.28 20.18 -60.78
CA ILE A 7 -15.60 21.17 -59.94
C ILE A 7 -15.90 20.84 -58.46
N PRO A 8 -14.92 20.93 -57.54
CA PRO A 8 -15.14 20.68 -56.12
C PRO A 8 -15.59 21.98 -55.42
N THR A 9 -16.80 22.01 -54.89
CA THR A 9 -17.27 23.10 -54.02
C THR A 9 -16.92 22.80 -52.56
N LYS A 10 -15.82 23.41 -52.11
CA LYS A 10 -15.47 23.54 -50.68
C LYS A 10 -16.63 24.24 -49.94
N ARG A 11 -17.30 23.54 -49.02
CA ARG A 11 -18.11 24.18 -47.97
C ARG A 11 -17.22 24.44 -46.76
N SER A 12 -16.88 25.72 -46.58
CA SER A 12 -16.28 26.23 -45.34
C SER A 12 -17.33 26.24 -44.22
N PRO A 13 -17.00 25.81 -42.98
CA PRO A 13 -17.85 26.10 -41.83
C PRO A 13 -17.75 27.59 -41.46
N LEU A 14 -18.91 28.23 -41.29
CA LEU A 14 -19.06 29.60 -40.83
C LEU A 14 -18.44 29.80 -39.43
N LYS A 15 -17.69 30.88 -39.28
CA LYS A 15 -17.03 31.33 -38.05
C LYS A 15 -18.08 31.92 -37.09
N PRO A 16 -18.14 31.54 -35.80
CA PRO A 16 -19.05 32.16 -34.83
C PRO A 16 -18.61 33.59 -34.46
N PRO A 17 -19.55 34.47 -34.03
CA PRO A 17 -19.27 35.86 -33.68
C PRO A 17 -18.49 35.99 -32.36
N PRO A 18 -17.79 37.12 -32.13
CA PRO A 18 -16.89 37.29 -30.97
C PRO A 18 -17.66 37.55 -29.66
N THR A 19 -17.25 36.86 -28.61
CA THR A 19 -17.73 37.03 -27.22
C THR A 19 -17.06 38.25 -26.56
N PRO A 20 -17.74 39.02 -25.67
CA PRO A 20 -17.15 40.19 -25.02
C PRO A 20 -16.04 39.83 -24.03
N LEU A 21 -14.99 40.64 -24.02
CA LEU A 21 -13.82 40.55 -23.12
C LEU A 21 -14.19 40.93 -21.68
N THR A 22 -14.01 40.02 -20.73
CA THR A 22 -13.99 40.31 -19.28
C THR A 22 -12.61 40.82 -18.83
N PRO A 23 -12.51 41.90 -18.03
CA PRO A 23 -11.24 42.47 -17.60
C PRO A 23 -10.53 41.62 -16.52
N PRO A 24 -9.19 41.72 -16.41
CA PRO A 24 -8.37 40.87 -15.53
C PRO A 24 -8.47 41.29 -14.04
N PRO A 25 -8.34 40.34 -13.09
CA PRO A 25 -8.31 40.64 -11.67
C PRO A 25 -6.99 41.27 -11.22
N GLN A 26 -7.10 42.32 -10.40
CA GLN A 26 -5.98 43.06 -9.79
C GLN A 26 -5.27 42.28 -8.65
N PRO A 27 -4.00 42.59 -8.34
CA PRO A 27 -3.15 41.79 -7.46
C PRO A 27 -3.51 41.91 -5.96
N ARG A 28 -3.41 40.79 -5.23
CA ARG A 28 -3.57 40.71 -3.77
C ARG A 28 -2.29 41.16 -3.04
N ASN A 29 -2.47 42.04 -2.05
CA ASN A 29 -1.44 42.55 -1.15
C ASN A 29 -1.01 41.45 -0.13
N PRO A 30 0.28 41.24 0.16
CA PRO A 30 0.76 40.17 1.05
C PRO A 30 0.91 40.68 2.48
N ASN A 31 -0.09 40.42 3.32
CA ASN A 31 0.07 40.36 4.78
C ASN A 31 -1.23 39.87 5.39
N GLN A 32 -1.30 38.58 5.75
CA GLN A 32 -2.16 38.04 6.81
C GLN A 32 -1.89 36.55 6.99
N THR A 33 -1.11 36.24 8.02
CA THR A 33 -0.85 34.90 8.57
C THR A 33 -2.02 34.48 9.47
N PRO A 34 -2.59 33.27 9.35
CA PRO A 34 -3.48 32.75 10.39
C PRO A 34 -2.69 31.87 11.38
N GLN A 35 -2.69 32.32 12.63
CA GLN A 35 -2.17 31.63 13.81
C GLN A 35 -3.00 30.37 14.13
N ARG A 36 -2.30 29.34 14.63
CA ARG A 36 -2.88 28.17 15.29
C ARG A 36 -3.63 28.59 16.55
N HIS A 37 -4.88 28.15 16.70
CA HIS A 37 -5.56 28.13 17.99
C HIS A 37 -6.03 26.71 18.32
N THR A 38 -5.36 26.13 19.30
CA THR A 38 -5.83 25.10 20.23
C THR A 38 -6.96 25.69 21.08
N MET A 39 -8.05 24.96 21.31
CA MET A 39 -8.87 25.12 22.52
C MET A 39 -9.52 23.80 22.91
N ALA A 40 -9.40 23.51 24.20
CA ALA A 40 -10.09 22.44 24.91
C ALA A 40 -11.24 23.04 25.74
N SER A 41 -12.31 22.25 25.85
CA SER A 41 -13.23 22.10 26.99
C SER A 41 -14.42 23.06 27.23
N ALA A 42 -15.62 22.44 27.16
CA ALA A 42 -16.78 22.46 28.08
C ALA A 42 -17.63 23.76 28.21
N TYR A 43 -18.94 23.80 28.46
CA TYR A 43 -20.05 22.89 28.82
C TYR A 43 -21.29 23.35 27.99
N ASP A 44 -22.33 22.57 27.70
CA ASP A 44 -23.55 22.48 28.53
C ASP A 44 -24.56 21.45 27.97
N ARG A 45 -25.39 20.96 28.88
CA ARG A 45 -26.30 19.80 28.81
C ARG A 45 -27.75 20.28 28.67
N GLU A 46 -28.57 19.64 27.81
CA GLU A 46 -29.99 19.39 28.11
C GLU A 46 -30.63 18.33 27.20
N ASP A 47 -31.72 17.75 27.72
CA ASP A 47 -32.34 16.43 27.55
C ASP A 47 -32.79 15.93 26.16
N GLY A 48 -32.84 14.59 26.02
CA GLY A 48 -33.63 13.90 24.98
C GLY A 48 -33.34 12.41 24.74
N LEU A 49 -33.75 11.54 25.67
CA LEU A 49 -34.08 10.09 25.51
C LEU A 49 -33.11 9.17 24.71
N ALA A 50 -32.40 8.29 25.44
CA ALA A 50 -31.54 7.24 24.87
C ALA A 50 -32.32 5.97 24.48
N PRO A 51 -32.02 5.32 23.32
CA PRO A 51 -32.53 3.99 22.98
C PRO A 51 -31.84 2.87 23.78
N PRO A 52 -32.45 1.67 23.89
CA PRO A 52 -32.12 0.69 24.92
C PRO A 52 -30.74 0.05 24.71
N GLN A 53 -29.95 0.05 25.78
CA GLN A 53 -28.68 -0.66 25.93
C GLN A 53 -28.93 -2.16 26.19
N PRO A 54 -28.33 -3.10 25.45
CA PRO A 54 -28.20 -4.47 25.93
C PRO A 54 -26.92 -4.61 26.77
N HIS A 55 -27.15 -4.89 28.06
CA HIS A 55 -26.26 -5.51 29.05
C HIS A 55 -24.88 -4.90 29.35
N GLY A 56 -24.75 -4.43 30.59
CA GLY A 56 -23.47 -4.11 31.23
C GLY A 56 -22.99 -5.21 32.19
N GLY A 57 -21.67 -5.27 32.35
CA GLY A 57 -21.01 -5.29 33.66
C GLY A 57 -20.40 -6.60 34.17
N GLY A 58 -19.11 -6.83 33.90
CA GLY A 58 -18.23 -7.78 34.59
C GLY A 58 -16.73 -7.47 34.31
N PRO A 59 -15.79 -7.76 35.24
CA PRO A 59 -14.41 -7.29 35.15
C PRO A 59 -13.62 -8.09 34.12
N ALA A 60 -13.14 -7.42 33.07
CA ALA A 60 -12.38 -8.01 31.97
C ALA A 60 -13.03 -9.29 31.43
N ASP A 61 -13.99 -9.14 30.50
CA ASP A 61 -14.28 -10.21 29.54
C ASP A 61 -12.94 -10.65 28.97
N ALA A 62 -12.44 -11.79 29.46
CA ALA A 62 -11.20 -12.36 29.01
C ALA A 62 -11.41 -12.55 27.50
N TYR A 63 -10.64 -11.79 26.72
CA TYR A 63 -10.64 -11.93 25.27
C TYR A 63 -10.48 -13.42 24.96
N ASP A 64 -11.54 -14.08 24.51
CA ASP A 64 -11.50 -15.46 24.06
C ASP A 64 -11.07 -15.42 22.59
N PRO A 65 -9.83 -15.80 22.25
CA PRO A 65 -9.35 -15.78 20.87
C PRO A 65 -10.16 -16.70 19.95
N ASN A 66 -10.93 -17.63 20.52
CA ASN A 66 -11.77 -18.59 19.79
C ASN A 66 -13.18 -18.07 19.54
N TYR A 67 -13.60 -16.99 20.19
CA TYR A 67 -14.91 -16.40 19.96
C TYR A 67 -14.89 -15.56 18.68
N VAL A 68 -15.71 -15.95 17.70
CA VAL A 68 -15.86 -15.23 16.43
C VAL A 68 -17.24 -14.56 16.38
N PRO A 69 -17.35 -13.22 16.42
CA PRO A 69 -18.62 -12.53 16.25
C PRO A 69 -19.24 -12.79 14.87
N ASP A 70 -20.57 -12.82 14.77
CA ASP A 70 -21.26 -13.13 13.50
C ASP A 70 -20.89 -12.15 12.37
N SER A 71 -20.67 -10.88 12.69
CA SER A 71 -20.17 -9.90 11.73
C SER A 71 -18.80 -10.25 11.16
N VAL A 72 -17.92 -10.88 11.97
CA VAL A 72 -16.61 -11.36 11.52
C VAL A 72 -16.77 -12.63 10.69
N LYS A 73 -17.67 -13.55 11.06
CA LYS A 73 -17.98 -14.74 10.24
C LYS A 73 -18.44 -14.33 8.84
N THR A 74 -19.41 -13.41 8.75
CA THR A 74 -19.91 -12.89 7.47
C THR A 74 -18.80 -12.21 6.67
N PHE A 75 -17.97 -11.40 7.33
CA PHE A 75 -16.82 -10.76 6.67
C PHE A 75 -15.83 -11.79 6.10
N VAL A 76 -15.45 -12.81 6.88
CA VAL A 76 -14.50 -13.85 6.45
C VAL A 76 -15.07 -14.64 5.27
N VAL A 77 -16.32 -15.11 5.36
CA VAL A 77 -16.96 -15.88 4.28
C VAL A 77 -17.07 -15.07 2.99
N HIS A 78 -17.47 -13.80 3.09
CA HIS A 78 -17.58 -12.93 1.90
C HIS A 78 -16.22 -12.61 1.30
N LEU A 79 -15.22 -12.28 2.12
CA LEU A 79 -13.88 -11.98 1.64
C LEU A 79 -13.28 -13.20 0.94
N TYR A 80 -13.41 -14.38 1.55
CA TYR A 80 -12.94 -15.65 0.99
C TYR A 80 -13.58 -15.93 -0.37
N ARG A 81 -14.91 -15.77 -0.46
CA ARG A 81 -15.65 -15.94 -1.72
C ARG A 81 -15.18 -14.96 -2.79
N HIS A 82 -15.07 -13.68 -2.47
CA HIS A 82 -14.67 -12.66 -3.45
C HIS A 82 -13.23 -12.83 -3.94
N ILE A 83 -12.32 -13.30 -3.08
CA ILE A 83 -10.94 -13.66 -3.48
C ILE A 83 -10.95 -14.82 -4.49
N ARG A 84 -11.77 -15.86 -4.25
CA ARG A 84 -11.92 -16.99 -5.19
C ARG A 84 -12.58 -16.59 -6.51
N ASP A 85 -13.59 -15.73 -6.43
CA ASP A 85 -14.31 -15.19 -7.58
C ASP A 85 -13.50 -14.08 -8.32
N LYS A 86 -12.32 -13.70 -7.80
CA LYS A 86 -11.45 -12.62 -8.32
C LYS A 86 -12.17 -11.27 -8.45
N ASN A 87 -13.13 -11.00 -7.57
CA ASN A 87 -13.87 -9.76 -7.55
C ASN A 87 -13.07 -8.65 -6.83
N VAL A 88 -12.11 -8.08 -7.54
CA VAL A 88 -11.20 -7.04 -7.01
C VAL A 88 -11.96 -5.85 -6.41
N TYR A 89 -13.08 -5.45 -7.02
CA TYR A 89 -13.88 -4.33 -6.54
C TYR A 89 -14.43 -4.60 -5.12
N GLU A 90 -15.08 -5.74 -4.91
CA GLU A 90 -15.61 -6.11 -3.59
C GLU A 90 -14.49 -6.34 -2.58
N ILE A 91 -13.38 -6.98 -2.97
CA ILE A 91 -12.22 -7.16 -2.10
C ILE A 91 -11.69 -5.80 -1.63
N HIS A 92 -11.59 -4.82 -2.54
CA HIS A 92 -11.14 -3.47 -2.20
C HIS A 92 -12.09 -2.77 -1.23
N GLN A 93 -13.41 -2.84 -1.45
CA GLN A 93 -14.41 -2.26 -0.53
C GLN A 93 -14.37 -2.92 0.86
N MET A 94 -14.18 -4.23 0.91
CA MET A 94 -14.04 -4.97 2.15
C MET A 94 -12.74 -4.62 2.88
N TYR A 95 -11.62 -4.48 2.16
CA TYR A 95 -10.31 -4.13 2.71
C TYR A 95 -10.27 -2.69 3.27
N GLU A 96 -10.66 -1.69 2.48
CA GLU A 96 -10.59 -0.28 2.88
C GLU A 96 -11.72 0.11 3.84
N GLY A 97 -12.95 -0.29 3.53
CA GLY A 97 -14.14 0.19 4.24
C GLY A 97 -14.71 -0.82 5.23
N GLY A 98 -14.80 -2.09 4.84
CA GLY A 98 -15.40 -3.15 5.66
C GLY A 98 -14.58 -3.44 6.92
N PHE A 99 -13.29 -3.71 6.72
CA PHE A 99 -12.35 -4.06 7.77
C PHE A 99 -12.20 -2.92 8.78
N GLN A 100 -11.96 -1.69 8.33
CA GLN A 100 -11.80 -0.53 9.22
C GLN A 100 -13.04 -0.28 10.09
N ARG A 101 -14.25 -0.34 9.50
CA ARG A 101 -15.49 -0.18 10.26
C ARG A 101 -15.70 -1.25 11.33
N LEU A 102 -15.36 -2.51 11.02
CA LEU A 102 -15.45 -3.60 12.00
C LEU A 102 -14.39 -3.44 13.10
N SER A 103 -13.16 -3.08 12.73
CA SER A 103 -12.10 -2.77 13.68
C SER A 103 -12.49 -1.66 14.64
N ASP A 104 -13.09 -0.57 14.14
CA ASP A 104 -13.52 0.55 14.98
C ASP A 104 -14.67 0.24 15.93
N ARG A 105 -15.59 -0.61 15.47
CA ARG A 105 -16.82 -0.92 16.21
C ARG A 105 -16.64 -2.01 17.24
N LEU A 106 -15.84 -3.04 16.95
CA LEU A 106 -15.75 -4.27 17.75
C LEU A 106 -14.35 -4.53 18.32
N PHE A 107 -13.30 -4.02 17.68
CA PHE A 107 -11.91 -4.38 17.99
C PHE A 107 -11.04 -3.15 18.23
N ARG A 108 -11.58 -2.12 18.90
CA ARG A 108 -10.85 -0.87 19.10
C ARG A 108 -9.56 -1.09 19.89
N ASP A 109 -9.67 -1.81 21.01
CA ASP A 109 -8.61 -2.07 21.97
C ASP A 109 -8.33 -3.58 22.14
N THR A 110 -8.96 -4.40 21.29
CA THR A 110 -8.83 -5.86 21.29
C THR A 110 -8.36 -6.35 19.92
N PRO A 111 -7.63 -7.48 19.86
CA PRO A 111 -7.30 -8.11 18.58
C PRO A 111 -8.53 -8.73 17.92
N TRP A 112 -8.44 -8.90 16.60
CA TRP A 112 -9.39 -9.72 15.85
C TRP A 112 -9.27 -11.19 16.26
N PRO A 113 -10.28 -12.03 16.03
CA PRO A 113 -10.21 -13.46 16.31
C PRO A 113 -8.99 -14.14 15.65
N SER A 114 -8.53 -15.25 16.22
CA SER A 114 -7.36 -15.96 15.69
C SER A 114 -7.64 -16.58 14.32
N ALA A 115 -6.58 -16.80 13.53
CA ALA A 115 -6.69 -17.47 12.24
C ALA A 115 -7.25 -18.89 12.37
N GLU A 116 -6.90 -19.57 13.47
CA GLU A 116 -7.38 -20.91 13.82
C GLU A 116 -8.90 -20.91 14.09
N ALA A 117 -9.40 -19.87 14.76
CA ALA A 117 -10.83 -19.73 15.04
C ALA A 117 -11.67 -19.47 13.79
N VAL A 118 -11.10 -18.76 12.80
CA VAL A 118 -11.81 -18.45 11.55
C VAL A 118 -11.66 -19.51 10.45
N ALA A 119 -10.70 -20.42 10.57
CA ALA A 119 -10.41 -21.46 9.58
C ALA A 119 -11.63 -22.28 9.11
N PRO A 120 -12.59 -22.66 9.99
CA PRO A 120 -13.79 -23.39 9.56
C PRO A 120 -14.68 -22.61 8.58
N TYR A 121 -14.58 -21.27 8.52
CA TYR A 121 -15.42 -20.43 7.65
C TYR A 121 -14.80 -20.16 6.27
N CYS A 122 -13.59 -20.66 6.02
CA CYS A 122 -12.86 -20.48 4.76
C CYS A 122 -12.25 -21.80 4.24
N ASP A 123 -12.93 -22.93 4.50
CA ASP A 123 -12.51 -24.28 4.10
C ASP A 123 -11.10 -24.70 4.59
N GLY A 124 -10.54 -24.00 5.59
CA GLY A 124 -9.15 -24.19 5.99
C GLY A 124 -8.12 -23.80 4.92
N ASP A 125 -8.48 -22.95 3.96
CA ASP A 125 -7.59 -22.52 2.88
C ASP A 125 -6.36 -21.78 3.45
N HIS A 126 -5.20 -22.42 3.30
CA HIS A 126 -3.94 -21.93 3.83
C HIS A 126 -3.55 -20.55 3.28
N VAL A 127 -3.79 -20.29 1.99
CA VAL A 127 -3.43 -19.01 1.35
C VAL A 127 -4.31 -17.90 1.89
N PHE A 128 -5.61 -18.16 2.02
CA PHE A 128 -6.53 -17.20 2.62
C PHE A 128 -6.18 -16.93 4.09
N LEU A 129 -5.81 -17.96 4.86
CA LEU A 129 -5.42 -17.79 6.27
C LEU A 129 -4.15 -16.95 6.42
N LEU A 130 -3.19 -17.04 5.50
CA LEU A 130 -2.02 -16.14 5.48
C LEU A 130 -2.40 -14.68 5.22
N LEU A 131 -3.36 -14.44 4.31
CA LEU A 131 -3.91 -13.10 4.06
C LEU A 131 -4.69 -12.57 5.27
N TYR A 132 -5.46 -13.43 5.92
CA TYR A 132 -6.20 -13.06 7.14
C TYR A 132 -5.24 -12.70 8.28
N ARG A 133 -4.18 -13.50 8.50
CA ARG A 133 -3.14 -13.18 9.49
C ARG A 133 -2.44 -11.86 9.17
N GLU A 134 -2.21 -11.56 7.89
CA GLU A 134 -1.65 -10.28 7.47
C GLU A 134 -2.53 -9.10 7.91
N LEU A 135 -3.85 -9.17 7.66
CA LEU A 135 -4.81 -8.16 8.12
C LEU A 135 -4.84 -8.06 9.66
N TRP A 136 -4.79 -9.21 10.33
CA TRP A 136 -4.76 -9.28 11.79
C TRP A 136 -3.55 -8.53 12.36
N TYR A 137 -2.34 -8.79 11.82
CA TYR A 137 -1.13 -8.11 12.27
C TYR A 137 -1.16 -6.63 11.94
N ARG A 138 -1.66 -6.25 10.75
CA ARG A 138 -1.83 -4.84 10.37
C ARG A 138 -2.70 -4.07 11.37
N HIS A 139 -3.82 -4.66 11.79
CA HIS A 139 -4.66 -4.09 12.85
C HIS A 139 -3.91 -4.00 14.18
N ALA A 140 -3.20 -5.07 14.56
CA ALA A 140 -2.42 -5.09 15.79
C ALA A 140 -1.38 -3.96 15.82
N TYR A 141 -0.59 -3.78 14.76
CA TYR A 141 0.39 -2.69 14.64
C TYR A 141 -0.26 -1.31 14.70
N ALA A 142 -1.44 -1.14 14.10
CA ALA A 142 -2.12 0.14 14.07
C ALA A 142 -2.75 0.53 15.42
N ARG A 143 -3.21 -0.43 16.23
CA ARG A 143 -4.07 -0.15 17.40
C ARG A 143 -3.58 -0.71 18.74
N LEU A 144 -2.87 -1.83 18.75
CA LEU A 144 -2.57 -2.58 19.97
C LEU A 144 -1.12 -2.38 20.46
N SER A 145 -0.50 -1.27 20.07
CA SER A 145 0.88 -0.97 20.44
C SER A 145 1.03 -0.73 21.96
N PRO A 146 2.02 -1.33 22.64
CA PRO A 146 3.20 -2.01 22.08
C PRO A 146 3.01 -3.52 21.83
N LEU A 147 3.37 -3.98 20.61
CA LEU A 147 3.47 -5.41 20.29
C LEU A 147 4.69 -6.04 20.96
N THR A 148 4.50 -7.24 21.51
CA THR A 148 5.56 -8.13 22.02
C THR A 148 6.51 -8.57 20.90
N ALA A 149 7.75 -8.92 21.25
CA ALA A 149 8.70 -9.43 20.25
C ALA A 149 8.24 -10.72 19.57
N SER A 150 7.48 -11.57 20.27
CA SER A 150 6.87 -12.79 19.68
C SER A 150 5.93 -12.44 18.54
N HIS A 151 4.97 -11.54 18.78
CA HIS A 151 4.02 -11.12 17.73
C HIS A 151 4.73 -10.45 16.54
N ARG A 152 5.82 -9.71 16.77
CA ARG A 152 6.62 -9.17 15.66
C ARG A 152 7.28 -10.28 14.85
N SER A 153 7.86 -11.28 15.51
CA SER A 153 8.48 -12.42 14.81
C SER A 153 7.45 -13.26 14.05
N GLU A 154 6.27 -13.47 14.62
CA GLU A 154 5.20 -14.24 13.97
C GLU A 154 4.62 -13.47 12.78
N SER A 155 4.45 -12.15 12.89
CA SER A 155 4.11 -11.28 11.76
C SER A 155 5.13 -11.38 10.63
N TRP A 156 6.42 -11.30 10.97
CA TRP A 156 7.51 -11.44 10.00
C TRP A 156 7.47 -12.79 9.27
N ASN A 157 7.30 -13.87 10.03
CA ASN A 157 7.19 -15.22 9.47
C ASN A 157 5.97 -15.33 8.54
N ASN A 158 4.84 -14.71 8.88
CA ASN A 158 3.66 -14.68 8.03
C ASN A 158 3.94 -14.02 6.66
N TYR A 159 4.69 -12.90 6.62
CA TYR A 159 5.10 -12.29 5.35
C TYR A 159 6.07 -13.18 4.56
N CYS A 160 7.04 -13.83 5.23
CA CYS A 160 7.93 -14.79 4.58
C CYS A 160 7.18 -15.98 3.97
N ASP A 161 6.19 -16.52 4.68
CA ASP A 161 5.35 -17.62 4.21
C ASP A 161 4.46 -17.17 3.03
N LEU A 162 3.85 -15.98 3.14
CA LEU A 162 3.05 -15.38 2.07
C LEU A 162 3.87 -15.20 0.78
N PHE A 163 5.06 -14.60 0.88
CA PHE A 163 5.94 -14.44 -0.28
C PHE A 163 6.47 -15.77 -0.80
N SER A 164 6.73 -16.75 0.06
CA SER A 164 7.13 -18.09 -0.36
C SER A 164 6.02 -18.79 -1.15
N VAL A 165 4.76 -18.65 -0.74
CA VAL A 165 3.59 -19.16 -1.48
C VAL A 165 3.47 -18.47 -2.83
N VAL A 166 3.66 -17.14 -2.90
CA VAL A 166 3.63 -16.39 -4.16
C VAL A 166 4.78 -16.79 -5.10
N LEU A 167 5.97 -17.07 -4.56
CA LEU A 167 7.17 -17.42 -5.34
C LEU A 167 7.16 -18.86 -5.85
N HIS A 168 6.62 -19.80 -5.08
CA HIS A 168 6.66 -21.24 -5.41
C HIS A 168 5.32 -21.81 -5.88
N GLY A 169 4.21 -21.18 -5.49
CA GLY A 169 2.85 -21.63 -5.78
C GLY A 169 2.23 -20.94 -6.99
N VAL A 170 1.22 -21.60 -7.56
CA VAL A 170 0.33 -20.99 -8.57
C VAL A 170 -0.79 -20.27 -7.84
N VAL A 171 -0.59 -18.98 -7.59
CA VAL A 171 -1.58 -18.14 -6.92
C VAL A 171 -2.65 -17.71 -7.91
N ASN A 172 -3.82 -18.33 -7.83
CA ASN A 172 -4.95 -18.10 -8.75
C ASN A 172 -5.99 -17.14 -8.18
N MET A 173 -5.56 -15.95 -7.75
CA MET A 173 -6.45 -14.89 -7.23
C MET A 173 -6.08 -13.54 -7.81
N GLN A 174 -6.97 -12.56 -7.69
CA GLN A 174 -6.66 -11.16 -7.96
C GLN A 174 -6.90 -10.34 -6.69
N LEU A 175 -5.92 -9.53 -6.32
CA LEU A 175 -5.97 -8.68 -5.13
C LEU A 175 -5.88 -7.20 -5.52
N PRO A 176 -6.51 -6.29 -4.75
CA PRO A 176 -6.37 -4.85 -4.98
C PRO A 176 -4.91 -4.40 -4.90
N ASN A 177 -4.50 -3.55 -5.84
CA ASN A 177 -3.16 -2.97 -5.88
C ASN A 177 -2.77 -2.27 -4.58
N GLN A 178 -3.72 -1.62 -3.90
CA GLN A 178 -3.52 -1.00 -2.58
C GLN A 178 -3.03 -2.03 -1.55
N TRP A 179 -3.70 -3.17 -1.44
CA TRP A 179 -3.34 -4.22 -0.49
C TRP A 179 -1.98 -4.86 -0.82
N LEU A 180 -1.68 -5.04 -2.11
CA LEU A 180 -0.37 -5.56 -2.55
C LEU A 180 0.78 -4.59 -2.25
N TRP A 181 0.57 -3.29 -2.47
CA TRP A 181 1.53 -2.25 -2.06
C TRP A 181 1.77 -2.29 -0.56
N ASP A 182 0.68 -2.30 0.19
CA ASP A 182 0.66 -2.29 1.65
C ASP A 182 1.41 -3.49 2.26
N MET A 183 1.39 -4.67 1.61
CA MET A 183 2.20 -5.82 2.03
C MET A 183 3.70 -5.58 1.86
N VAL A 184 4.12 -5.03 0.72
CA VAL A 184 5.54 -4.73 0.45
C VAL A 184 6.03 -3.60 1.35
N ASP A 185 5.21 -2.56 1.53
CA ASP A 185 5.52 -1.41 2.38
C ASP A 185 5.70 -1.82 3.83
N GLU A 186 4.78 -2.62 4.38
CA GLU A 186 4.85 -3.14 5.75
C GLU A 186 6.05 -4.07 5.94
N PHE A 187 6.36 -4.94 4.97
CA PHE A 187 7.53 -5.81 5.03
C PHE A 187 8.85 -5.02 5.13
N VAL A 188 9.00 -3.97 4.31
CA VAL A 188 10.14 -3.05 4.35
C VAL A 188 10.15 -2.25 5.67
N TYR A 189 8.99 -1.79 6.12
CA TYR A 189 8.83 -1.04 7.36
C TYR A 189 9.25 -1.86 8.59
N GLN A 190 8.83 -3.12 8.70
CA GLN A 190 9.22 -3.99 9.81
C GLN A 190 10.74 -4.17 9.89
N PHE A 191 11.39 -4.38 8.75
CA PHE A 191 12.85 -4.44 8.67
C PHE A 191 13.51 -3.13 9.13
N GLN A 192 13.02 -1.98 8.63
CA GLN A 192 13.55 -0.67 9.01
C GLN A 192 13.36 -0.40 10.52
N SER A 193 12.16 -0.68 11.04
CA SER A 193 11.81 -0.53 12.45
C SER A 193 12.70 -1.41 13.34
N PHE A 194 12.95 -2.66 12.93
CA PHE A 194 13.85 -3.55 13.65
C PHE A 194 15.31 -3.08 13.61
N CYS A 195 15.80 -2.57 12.47
CA CYS A 195 17.13 -1.97 12.39
C CYS A 195 17.29 -0.78 13.35
N GLN A 196 16.30 0.11 13.41
CA GLN A 196 16.28 1.23 14.33
C GLN A 196 16.22 0.76 15.79
N TYR A 197 15.41 -0.26 16.07
CA TYR A 197 15.34 -0.87 17.39
C TYR A 197 16.70 -1.46 17.79
N ARG A 198 17.37 -2.24 16.92
CA ARG A 198 18.72 -2.79 17.17
C ARG A 198 19.76 -1.70 17.45
N ALA A 199 19.73 -0.58 16.73
CA ALA A 199 20.71 0.50 16.91
C ALA A 199 20.57 1.25 18.24
N LYS A 200 19.36 1.33 18.81
CA LYS A 200 19.09 2.02 20.09
C LYS A 200 19.29 1.07 21.28
N LEU A 201 20.53 0.72 21.62
CA LEU A 201 20.85 -0.19 22.73
C LEU A 201 20.82 0.46 24.12
N LYS A 202 20.94 1.79 24.22
CA LYS A 202 21.19 2.50 25.49
C LYS A 202 20.02 2.49 26.49
N ASN A 203 18.80 2.14 26.05
CA ASN A 203 17.59 2.20 26.88
C ASN A 203 16.89 0.84 27.00
N LYS A 204 17.58 -0.28 26.72
CA LYS A 204 16.94 -1.60 26.68
C LYS A 204 17.09 -2.35 28.00
N THR A 205 16.02 -3.04 28.36
CA THR A 205 15.98 -3.98 29.48
C THR A 205 16.70 -5.29 29.13
N GLU A 206 17.12 -6.06 30.16
CA GLU A 206 17.83 -7.33 29.96
C GLU A 206 17.00 -8.34 29.16
N ASP A 207 15.67 -8.35 29.35
CA ASP A 207 14.73 -9.20 28.61
C ASP A 207 14.68 -8.86 27.12
N GLU A 208 14.73 -7.56 26.78
CA GLU A 208 14.79 -7.10 25.39
C GLU A 208 16.12 -7.48 24.72
N LEU A 209 17.22 -7.49 25.46
CA LEU A 209 18.51 -7.97 24.97
C LEU A 209 18.49 -9.48 24.68
N GLN A 210 17.84 -10.28 25.52
CA GLN A 210 17.70 -11.71 25.30
C GLN A 210 16.83 -12.01 24.07
N GLN A 211 15.73 -11.27 23.87
CA GLN A 211 14.89 -11.39 22.69
C GLN A 211 15.65 -11.04 21.40
N LEU A 212 16.47 -9.98 21.41
CA LEU A 212 17.32 -9.64 20.25
C LEU A 212 18.31 -10.76 19.87
N LYS A 213 18.86 -11.46 20.86
CA LYS A 213 19.74 -12.61 20.63
C LYS A 213 18.98 -13.82 20.09
N GLN A 214 17.75 -14.02 20.54
CA GLN A 214 16.89 -15.12 20.10
C GLN A 214 16.46 -14.97 18.62
N PHE A 215 16.22 -13.74 18.18
CA PHE A 215 15.75 -13.42 16.82
C PHE A 215 16.85 -12.89 15.89
N ASP A 216 18.14 -13.17 16.14
CA ASP A 216 19.25 -12.59 15.36
C ASP A 216 19.21 -12.93 13.86
N LYS A 217 18.56 -14.04 13.48
CA LYS A 217 18.34 -14.44 12.09
C LYS A 217 17.13 -13.76 11.41
N ALA A 218 16.18 -13.26 12.20
CA ALA A 218 15.00 -12.57 11.66
C ALA A 218 15.37 -11.13 11.24
N TRP A 219 14.69 -10.61 10.22
CA TRP A 219 14.99 -9.30 9.61
C TRP A 219 16.44 -9.15 9.14
N ASN A 220 17.07 -10.22 8.66
CA ASN A 220 18.38 -10.14 8.03
C ASN A 220 18.29 -9.35 6.72
N VAL A 221 19.16 -8.35 6.53
CA VAL A 221 19.28 -7.53 5.30
C VAL A 221 19.31 -8.42 4.05
N TYR A 222 20.12 -9.49 4.08
CA TYR A 222 20.23 -10.41 2.94
C TYR A 222 18.93 -11.17 2.69
N GLY A 223 18.20 -11.54 3.76
CA GLY A 223 16.89 -12.18 3.61
C GLY A 223 15.86 -11.26 2.95
N VAL A 224 15.79 -10.00 3.40
CA VAL A 224 14.87 -9.00 2.84
C VAL A 224 15.18 -8.75 1.37
N LEU A 225 16.45 -8.51 1.04
CA LEU A 225 16.91 -8.31 -0.34
C LEU A 225 16.59 -9.54 -1.20
N ASN A 226 16.84 -10.76 -0.71
CA ASN A 226 16.57 -11.98 -1.44
C ASN A 226 15.09 -12.17 -1.76
N TYR A 227 14.19 -11.92 -0.80
CA TYR A 227 12.74 -12.02 -1.07
C TYR A 227 12.28 -11.00 -2.11
N LEU A 228 12.67 -9.73 -1.96
CA LEU A 228 12.28 -8.70 -2.91
C LEU A 228 12.87 -8.94 -4.31
N GLN A 229 14.14 -9.34 -4.38
CA GLN A 229 14.80 -9.68 -5.64
C GLN A 229 14.15 -10.91 -6.29
N ALA A 230 13.84 -11.95 -5.52
CA ALA A 230 13.15 -13.14 -6.04
C ALA A 230 11.75 -12.79 -6.59
N LEU A 231 11.01 -11.88 -5.96
CA LEU A 231 9.72 -11.40 -6.47
C LEU A 231 9.89 -10.67 -7.80
N VAL A 232 10.91 -9.81 -7.94
CA VAL A 232 11.23 -9.11 -9.20
C VAL A 232 11.62 -10.10 -10.30
N GLU A 233 12.48 -11.07 -10.01
CA GLU A 233 12.96 -12.05 -10.99
C GLU A 233 11.84 -13.00 -11.43
N LYS A 234 11.10 -13.58 -10.48
CA LYS A 234 10.03 -14.55 -10.78
C LYS A 234 8.85 -13.91 -11.50
N SER A 235 8.53 -12.65 -11.19
CA SER A 235 7.46 -11.91 -11.86
C SER A 235 7.78 -11.53 -13.30
N MET A 236 9.07 -11.57 -13.68
CA MET A 236 9.57 -11.12 -14.99
C MET A 236 9.18 -9.67 -15.30
N ILE A 237 8.92 -8.86 -14.27
CA ILE A 237 8.34 -7.53 -14.42
C ILE A 237 9.26 -6.59 -15.22
N ALA A 238 10.57 -6.70 -15.06
CA ALA A 238 11.53 -5.92 -15.83
C ALA A 238 11.39 -6.18 -17.33
N GLN A 239 11.19 -7.45 -17.73
CA GLN A 239 10.98 -7.81 -19.14
C GLN A 239 9.62 -7.37 -19.65
N ILE A 240 8.59 -7.47 -18.81
CA ILE A 240 7.23 -7.00 -19.14
C ILE A 240 7.25 -5.49 -19.45
N LEU A 241 7.92 -4.70 -18.61
CA LEU A 241 8.04 -3.26 -18.80
C LEU A 241 8.87 -2.88 -20.04
N GLU A 242 9.90 -3.67 -20.40
CA GLU A 242 10.63 -3.46 -21.65
C GLU A 242 9.78 -3.79 -22.89
N ARG A 243 9.05 -4.92 -22.87
CA ARG A 243 8.11 -5.27 -23.96
C ARG A 243 6.97 -4.28 -24.11
N GLU A 244 6.53 -3.67 -23.02
CA GLU A 244 5.54 -2.58 -23.06
C GLU A 244 6.09 -1.33 -23.77
N LYS A 245 7.38 -1.00 -23.62
CA LYS A 245 8.02 0.09 -24.39
C LYS A 245 8.04 -0.20 -25.89
N GLU A 246 8.13 -1.48 -26.27
CA GLU A 246 8.05 -1.96 -27.65
C GLU A 246 6.59 -2.06 -28.16
N GLY A 247 5.59 -1.83 -27.29
CA GLY A 247 4.16 -1.91 -27.62
C GLY A 247 3.61 -3.33 -27.69
N LEU A 248 4.34 -4.33 -27.17
CA LEU A 248 3.97 -5.75 -27.22
C LEU A 248 3.09 -6.19 -26.03
N GLU A 249 3.14 -5.46 -24.93
CA GLU A 249 2.35 -5.72 -23.71
C GLU A 249 1.71 -4.43 -23.18
N SER A 250 0.66 -4.57 -22.38
CA SER A 250 -0.11 -3.44 -21.83
C SER A 250 -0.28 -3.55 -20.30
N PHE A 251 0.82 -3.76 -19.59
CA PHE A 251 0.81 -3.96 -18.14
C PHE A 251 0.40 -2.71 -17.37
N THR A 252 1.02 -1.56 -17.64
CA THR A 252 0.67 -0.31 -16.96
C THR A 252 -0.69 0.24 -17.38
N ALA A 253 -1.08 0.03 -18.63
CA ALA A 253 -2.39 0.47 -19.14
C ALA A 253 -3.57 -0.32 -18.55
N THR A 254 -3.33 -1.52 -18.05
CA THR A 254 -4.32 -2.38 -17.40
C THR A 254 -4.25 -2.32 -15.88
N ASP A 255 -3.50 -1.35 -15.33
CA ASP A 255 -3.24 -1.23 -13.89
C ASP A 255 -2.62 -2.50 -13.28
N GLY A 256 -1.96 -3.33 -14.10
CA GLY A 256 -1.40 -4.61 -13.72
C GLY A 256 -2.40 -5.76 -13.57
N TYR A 257 -3.69 -5.54 -13.83
CA TYR A 257 -4.72 -6.57 -13.78
C TYR A 257 -4.80 -7.40 -15.05
N ASP A 258 -5.08 -8.69 -14.87
CA ASP A 258 -5.27 -9.61 -15.98
C ASP A 258 -6.77 -9.85 -16.23
N TYR A 259 -7.31 -9.16 -17.24
CA TYR A 259 -8.71 -9.29 -17.64
C TYR A 259 -9.05 -10.60 -18.35
N GLN A 260 -8.05 -11.44 -18.68
CA GLN A 260 -8.25 -12.78 -19.24
C GLN A 260 -8.43 -13.84 -18.14
N GLY A 261 -8.54 -13.41 -16.87
CA GLY A 261 -8.75 -14.29 -15.73
C GLY A 261 -7.44 -14.82 -15.14
N GLY A 262 -6.29 -14.26 -15.49
CA GLY A 262 -5.02 -14.54 -14.80
C GLY A 262 -4.95 -13.96 -13.39
N SER A 263 -3.75 -14.00 -12.81
CA SER A 263 -3.43 -13.45 -11.49
C SER A 263 -2.57 -12.21 -11.63
N ASN A 264 -2.93 -11.13 -10.91
CA ASN A 264 -2.12 -9.91 -10.86
C ASN A 264 -1.07 -9.95 -9.74
N VAL A 265 -1.24 -10.82 -8.75
CA VAL A 265 -0.51 -10.80 -7.48
C VAL A 265 1.01 -10.83 -7.68
N LEU A 266 1.55 -11.82 -8.40
CA LEU A 266 2.99 -11.95 -8.58
C LEU A 266 3.59 -10.78 -9.40
N LYS A 267 2.91 -10.35 -10.47
CA LYS A 267 3.38 -9.27 -11.35
C LYS A 267 3.42 -7.93 -10.62
N VAL A 268 2.34 -7.61 -9.91
CA VAL A 268 2.21 -6.34 -9.16
C VAL A 268 3.10 -6.35 -7.90
N LEU A 269 3.23 -7.47 -7.19
CA LEU A 269 4.19 -7.59 -6.09
C LEU A 269 5.63 -7.43 -6.58
N GLY A 270 5.99 -7.99 -7.73
CA GLY A 270 7.30 -7.78 -8.36
C GLY A 270 7.53 -6.30 -8.68
N TYR A 271 6.54 -5.62 -9.25
CA TYR A 271 6.60 -4.19 -9.54
C TYR A 271 6.83 -3.35 -8.27
N TYR A 272 6.04 -3.58 -7.21
CA TYR A 272 6.22 -2.88 -5.94
C TYR A 272 7.52 -3.27 -5.22
N SER A 273 8.02 -4.49 -5.43
CA SER A 273 9.31 -4.94 -4.90
C SER A 273 10.48 -4.16 -5.51
N MET A 274 10.40 -3.68 -6.75
CA MET A 274 11.41 -2.76 -7.31
C MET A 274 11.50 -1.45 -6.52
N ILE A 275 10.35 -0.92 -6.10
CA ILE A 275 10.27 0.28 -5.25
C ILE A 275 10.76 -0.05 -3.84
N GLY A 276 10.39 -1.21 -3.29
CA GLY A 276 10.90 -1.70 -2.00
C GLY A 276 12.44 -1.84 -1.99
N LEU A 277 13.03 -2.41 -3.04
CA LEU A 277 14.48 -2.52 -3.21
C LEU A 277 15.16 -1.16 -3.20
N LEU A 278 14.63 -0.17 -3.91
CA LEU A 278 15.14 1.20 -3.87
C LEU A 278 15.18 1.74 -2.43
N ARG A 279 14.12 1.54 -1.65
CA ARG A 279 14.07 2.00 -0.24
C ARG A 279 15.13 1.32 0.62
N ILE A 280 15.26 -0.01 0.51
CA ILE A 280 16.27 -0.76 1.27
C ILE A 280 17.68 -0.31 0.87
N HIS A 281 17.95 -0.15 -0.42
CA HIS A 281 19.24 0.36 -0.90
C HIS A 281 19.54 1.79 -0.42
N CYS A 282 18.53 2.66 -0.34
CA CYS A 282 18.67 3.98 0.29
C CYS A 282 19.02 3.89 1.78
N LEU A 283 18.42 2.95 2.53
CA LEU A 283 18.75 2.72 3.94
C LEU A 283 20.18 2.19 4.13
N LEU A 284 20.67 1.37 3.21
CA LEU A 284 22.04 0.82 3.22
C LEU A 284 23.09 1.81 2.71
N GLY A 285 22.68 2.90 2.06
CA GLY A 285 23.57 3.90 1.46
C GLY A 285 24.10 3.53 0.07
N ASP A 286 23.63 2.44 -0.54
CA ASP A 286 23.96 2.06 -1.93
C ASP A 286 22.92 2.61 -2.91
N TYR A 287 22.99 3.92 -3.15
CA TYR A 287 22.05 4.63 -4.02
C TYR A 287 22.15 4.21 -5.49
N HIS A 288 23.31 3.74 -5.94
CA HIS A 288 23.55 3.40 -7.33
C HIS A 288 22.81 2.12 -7.71
N THR A 289 22.90 1.09 -6.87
CA THR A 289 22.15 -0.16 -7.07
C THR A 289 20.64 0.10 -6.94
N GLY A 290 20.21 0.88 -5.95
CA GLY A 290 18.79 1.23 -5.79
C GLY A 290 18.19 1.91 -7.03
N LEU A 291 18.90 2.84 -7.65
CA LEU A 291 18.44 3.51 -8.88
C LEU A 291 18.45 2.58 -10.10
N LYS A 292 19.37 1.61 -10.16
CA LYS A 292 19.35 0.59 -11.21
C LYS A 292 18.13 -0.32 -11.10
N CYS A 293 17.73 -0.69 -9.88
CA CYS A 293 16.52 -1.48 -9.66
C CYS A 293 15.27 -0.78 -10.20
N LEU A 294 15.22 0.56 -10.18
CA LEU A 294 14.08 1.33 -10.68
C LEU A 294 14.19 1.70 -12.18
N ALA A 295 15.33 1.46 -12.83
CA ALA A 295 15.58 1.89 -14.21
C ALA A 295 14.54 1.40 -15.25
N PRO A 296 13.96 0.18 -15.13
CA PRO A 296 12.92 -0.25 -16.07
C PRO A 296 11.62 0.57 -15.98
N ILE A 297 11.33 1.18 -14.82
CA ILE A 297 10.11 1.95 -14.58
C ILE A 297 10.27 3.36 -15.16
N ASN A 298 9.36 3.73 -16.06
CA ASN A 298 9.32 5.08 -16.60
C ASN A 298 8.57 6.03 -15.65
N LEU A 299 9.31 6.79 -14.84
CA LEU A 299 8.74 7.77 -13.90
C LEU A 299 8.10 9.00 -14.58
N ASN A 300 8.29 9.20 -15.88
CA ASN A 300 7.67 10.31 -16.59
C ASN A 300 6.25 9.99 -17.08
N GLN A 301 5.83 8.73 -16.97
CA GLN A 301 4.51 8.26 -17.38
C GLN A 301 3.70 7.83 -16.15
N GLN A 302 2.37 7.86 -16.30
CA GLN A 302 1.46 7.23 -15.35
C GLN A 302 1.69 5.72 -15.41
N GLY A 303 1.81 5.07 -14.26
CA GLY A 303 2.07 3.63 -14.18
C GLY A 303 1.51 3.07 -12.89
N VAL A 304 1.71 1.77 -12.62
CA VAL A 304 1.09 1.10 -11.45
C VAL A 304 1.47 1.77 -10.11
N TYR A 305 2.63 2.43 -10.04
CA TYR A 305 3.05 3.20 -8.87
C TYR A 305 2.22 4.48 -8.61
N THR A 306 1.55 5.05 -9.62
CA THR A 306 0.74 6.27 -9.48
C THR A 306 -0.69 5.97 -9.01
N ILE A 307 -1.15 4.73 -9.14
CA ILE A 307 -2.48 4.28 -8.71
C ILE A 307 -2.62 4.38 -7.19
N VAL A 308 -1.60 3.89 -6.47
CA VAL A 308 -1.56 3.89 -5.01
C VAL A 308 -0.76 5.11 -4.55
N ILE A 309 -1.43 6.03 -3.83
CA ILE A 309 -0.82 7.29 -3.36
C ILE A 309 0.44 7.03 -2.53
N GLY A 310 0.40 6.02 -1.64
CA GLY A 310 1.57 5.63 -0.83
C GLY A 310 2.77 5.21 -1.68
N SER A 311 2.52 4.43 -2.73
CA SER A 311 3.54 3.98 -3.69
C SER A 311 4.12 5.16 -4.47
N HIS A 312 3.27 6.09 -4.90
CA HIS A 312 3.68 7.28 -5.64
C HIS A 312 4.63 8.16 -4.82
N ILE A 313 4.21 8.52 -3.61
CA ILE A 313 5.00 9.36 -2.69
C ILE A 313 6.32 8.67 -2.36
N SER A 314 6.27 7.38 -2.01
CA SER A 314 7.47 6.61 -1.64
C SER A 314 8.46 6.54 -2.80
N THR A 315 7.99 6.29 -4.02
CA THR A 315 8.85 6.23 -5.21
C THR A 315 9.54 7.56 -5.48
N ILE A 316 8.79 8.67 -5.52
CA ILE A 316 9.34 10.01 -5.81
C ILE A 316 10.33 10.42 -4.73
N TYR A 317 10.00 10.19 -3.46
CA TYR A 317 10.85 10.56 -2.34
C TYR A 317 12.20 9.83 -2.40
N HIS A 318 12.21 8.50 -2.48
CA HIS A 318 13.45 7.73 -2.45
C HIS A 318 14.26 7.89 -3.75
N TYR A 319 13.59 8.04 -4.90
CA TYR A 319 14.25 8.34 -6.17
C TYR A 319 14.94 9.71 -6.14
N GLY A 320 14.25 10.73 -5.64
CA GLY A 320 14.81 12.08 -5.47
C GLY A 320 15.98 12.08 -4.49
N PHE A 321 15.81 11.41 -3.35
CA PHE A 321 16.84 11.27 -2.32
C PHE A 321 18.11 10.57 -2.86
N ALA A 322 17.96 9.43 -3.55
CA ALA A 322 19.09 8.72 -4.15
C ALA A 322 19.85 9.58 -5.18
N ASN A 323 19.13 10.32 -6.03
CA ASN A 323 19.76 11.23 -7.00
C ASN A 323 20.50 12.40 -6.35
N LEU A 324 19.95 12.94 -5.25
CA LEU A 324 20.60 13.99 -4.46
C LEU A 324 21.91 13.46 -3.85
N MET A 325 21.88 12.27 -3.24
CA MET A 325 23.04 11.65 -2.60
C MET A 325 24.14 11.28 -3.59
N MET A 326 23.79 10.91 -4.83
CA MET A 326 24.77 10.69 -5.91
C MET A 326 25.30 11.99 -6.55
N ARG A 327 24.95 13.17 -6.01
CA ARG A 327 25.33 14.50 -6.55
C ARG A 327 24.98 14.68 -8.03
N ARG A 328 23.97 13.98 -8.54
CA ARG A 328 23.38 14.22 -9.87
C ARG A 328 22.35 15.36 -9.86
N GLY A 329 22.32 16.13 -8.78
CA GLY A 329 21.40 17.23 -8.51
C GLY A 329 21.62 18.44 -9.42
N MET A 330 21.11 18.34 -10.65
CA MET A 330 20.53 19.50 -11.35
C MET A 330 19.64 19.12 -12.55
N LEU A 331 19.61 17.86 -13.00
CA LEU A 331 19.03 17.54 -14.32
C LEU A 331 17.65 16.87 -14.35
N MET A 332 17.10 16.35 -13.24
CA MET A 332 15.87 15.52 -13.31
C MET A 332 14.91 15.67 -12.14
N LEU A 333 14.60 16.90 -11.73
CA LEU A 333 13.30 17.16 -11.11
C LEU A 333 12.31 17.40 -12.25
N PRO A 334 11.22 16.63 -12.37
CA PRO A 334 10.12 16.99 -13.25
C PRO A 334 9.72 18.43 -12.94
N ARG A 335 9.65 19.28 -13.96
CA ARG A 335 9.43 20.75 -13.83
C ARG A 335 8.19 21.17 -13.03
N ASN A 336 7.35 20.22 -12.61
CA ASN A 336 6.12 20.46 -11.85
C ASN A 336 6.22 20.10 -10.35
N SER A 337 7.34 19.57 -9.86
CA SER A 337 7.48 19.11 -8.46
C SER A 337 8.12 20.15 -7.52
N THR A 338 8.32 21.39 -7.97
CA THR A 338 9.00 22.48 -7.23
C THR A 338 8.31 22.91 -5.92
N LYS A 339 7.19 22.28 -5.54
CA LYS A 339 6.50 22.54 -4.26
C LYS A 339 6.73 21.50 -3.16
N PHE A 340 7.36 20.37 -3.44
CA PHE A 340 7.57 19.32 -2.42
C PHE A 340 8.99 19.28 -1.82
N CYS A 341 9.84 20.26 -2.15
CA CYS A 341 11.23 20.31 -1.69
C CYS A 341 11.41 20.76 -0.22
N PHE A 342 10.34 20.86 0.57
CA PHE A 342 10.41 21.28 1.98
C PHE A 342 9.41 20.53 2.85
N ILE A 343 9.59 19.22 3.04
CA ILE A 343 9.24 18.58 4.32
C ILE A 343 10.35 17.57 4.59
N LEU A 344 11.40 18.05 5.26
CA LEU A 344 12.31 17.24 6.07
C LEU A 344 11.75 17.18 7.49
#